data_AF-A0A844IUD8-F1
#
_entry.id   AF-A0A844IUD8-F1
#
_cell.length_a   1.000
_cell.length_b   1.000
_cell.length_c   1.000
_cell.angle_alpha   90.00
_cell.angle_beta   90.00
_cell.angle_gamma   90.00
#
_symmetry.space_group_name_H-M   'P 1'
#
loop_
_entity.id
_entity.type
_entity.pdbx_description
1 polymer ?
#
loop_
_entity_poly.entity_id
_entity_poly.type
_entity_poly.pdbx_seq_one_letter_code
_entity_poly.pdbx_strand_id
1 'polypeptide(L)'
;MKSYQWLLFPSILILNLTFTACQKSEKVVFSCETDGNGESVTKVKYQDKTRDLIEWKRTNFVKAGFPPQRRCQEVTPKLQTAYDNGSLKDLTWGYSEAENDPRKNFKSLCTTTGKNCHTLILTLLESDDPNVELNAFTAVLNGDTEGAFQQKSCAVKPRSNLTCTVDIFKVFNK
;
A
#
# COMPACT_ATOMS: atom_id res chain seq x y z
N MET A 1 -21.89 -31.30 -77.76
CA MET A 1 -20.55 -30.69 -77.54
C MET A 1 -20.70 -29.66 -76.43
N LYS A 2 -20.23 -29.97 -75.21
CA LYS A 2 -20.33 -29.08 -74.05
C LYS A 2 -18.94 -28.51 -73.72
N SER A 3 -18.86 -27.20 -73.85
CA SER A 3 -17.84 -26.29 -73.35
C SER A 3 -17.87 -26.24 -71.83
N TYR A 4 -16.72 -26.25 -71.15
CA TYR A 4 -16.57 -25.63 -69.82
C TYR A 4 -15.15 -25.05 -69.63
N GLN A 5 -15.11 -23.72 -69.65
CA GLN A 5 -14.05 -22.84 -69.15
C GLN A 5 -13.79 -23.10 -67.66
N TRP A 6 -12.53 -23.24 -67.27
CA TRP A 6 -12.08 -23.23 -65.88
C TRP A 6 -11.69 -21.81 -65.46
N LEU A 7 -12.40 -21.25 -64.48
CA LEU A 7 -12.00 -20.05 -63.75
C LEU A 7 -11.46 -20.47 -62.38
N LEU A 8 -10.16 -20.23 -62.15
CA LEU A 8 -9.52 -20.34 -60.85
C LEU A 8 -9.81 -19.07 -60.04
N PHE A 9 -10.56 -19.21 -58.95
CA PHE A 9 -10.70 -18.16 -57.93
C PHE A 9 -9.68 -18.41 -56.82
N PRO A 10 -8.70 -17.51 -56.59
CA PRO A 10 -7.85 -17.59 -55.41
C PRO A 10 -8.60 -17.01 -54.21
N SER A 11 -8.91 -17.86 -53.23
CA SER A 11 -9.47 -17.45 -51.94
C SER A 11 -8.43 -16.65 -51.15
N ILE A 12 -8.69 -15.36 -50.98
CA ILE A 12 -7.91 -14.47 -50.11
C ILE A 12 -8.42 -14.67 -48.68
N LEU A 13 -7.62 -15.36 -47.86
CA LEU A 13 -7.86 -15.53 -46.42
C LEU A 13 -7.35 -14.28 -45.70
N ILE A 14 -8.23 -13.35 -45.35
CA ILE A 14 -7.87 -12.15 -44.58
C ILE A 14 -7.75 -12.57 -43.10
N LEU A 15 -6.51 -12.68 -42.62
CA LEU A 15 -6.20 -12.93 -41.22
C LEU A 15 -6.39 -11.63 -40.41
N ASN A 16 -7.51 -11.50 -39.72
CA ASN A 16 -7.73 -10.41 -38.76
C ASN A 16 -6.84 -10.62 -37.52
N LEU A 17 -5.63 -10.06 -37.56
CA LEU A 17 -4.78 -9.89 -36.39
C LEU A 17 -5.40 -8.80 -35.51
N THR A 18 -6.23 -9.20 -34.55
CA THR A 18 -6.62 -8.29 -33.46
C THR A 18 -5.38 -7.98 -32.65
N PHE A 19 -4.84 -6.77 -32.82
CA PHE A 19 -3.84 -6.21 -31.91
C PHE A 19 -4.49 -6.09 -30.53
N THR A 20 -4.21 -7.05 -29.65
CA THR A 20 -4.46 -6.88 -28.22
C THR A 20 -3.48 -5.81 -27.75
N ALA A 21 -3.95 -4.56 -27.71
CA ALA A 21 -3.23 -3.49 -27.04
C ALA A 21 -2.90 -3.98 -25.62
N CYS A 22 -1.63 -3.91 -25.23
CA CYS A 22 -1.21 -4.19 -23.86
C CYS A 22 -1.92 -3.18 -22.97
N GLN A 23 -3.05 -3.56 -22.35
CA GLN A 23 -3.71 -2.71 -21.35
C GLN A 23 -2.70 -2.56 -20.22
N LYS A 24 -2.09 -1.38 -20.13
CA LYS A 24 -1.27 -0.97 -19.01
C LYS A 24 -2.10 -1.22 -17.75
N SER A 25 -1.72 -2.23 -16.97
CA SER A 25 -2.38 -2.53 -15.71
C SER A 25 -2.32 -1.27 -14.85
N GLU A 26 -3.49 -0.68 -14.59
CA GLU A 26 -3.65 0.48 -13.71
C GLU A 26 -3.52 0.01 -12.27
N LYS A 27 -2.27 -0.24 -11.86
CA LYS A 27 -1.94 -0.75 -10.54
C LYS A 27 -1.50 0.38 -9.63
N VAL A 28 -1.92 0.33 -8.36
CA VAL A 28 -1.36 1.21 -7.31
C VAL A 28 0.08 0.78 -7.02
N VAL A 29 0.99 1.74 -7.10
CA VAL A 29 2.43 1.53 -6.87
C VAL A 29 2.90 2.41 -5.73
N PHE A 30 3.55 1.82 -4.73
CA PHE A 30 4.23 2.52 -3.65
C PHE A 30 5.72 2.65 -3.96
N SER A 31 6.29 3.84 -3.76
CA SER A 31 7.72 4.10 -3.94
C SER A 31 8.30 4.81 -2.72
N CYS A 32 9.57 4.55 -2.43
CA CYS A 32 10.34 5.33 -1.46
C CYS A 32 11.25 6.26 -2.26
N GLU A 33 11.02 7.56 -2.15
CA GLU A 33 11.73 8.59 -2.90
C GLU A 33 12.37 9.59 -1.94
N THR A 34 13.30 10.39 -2.45
CA THR A 34 13.82 11.55 -1.73
C THR A 34 13.18 12.79 -2.32
N ASP A 35 12.62 13.66 -1.48
CA ASP A 35 12.00 14.89 -1.92
C ASP A 35 13.05 15.97 -2.26
N GLY A 36 12.59 17.15 -2.68
CA GLY A 36 13.47 18.28 -3.01
C GLY A 36 14.25 18.84 -1.82
N ASN A 37 13.86 18.50 -0.58
CA ASN A 37 14.51 18.91 0.66
C ASN A 37 15.48 17.85 1.20
N GLY A 38 15.62 16.71 0.52
CA GLY A 38 16.46 15.60 0.99
C GLY A 38 15.77 14.67 1.99
N GLU A 39 14.46 14.81 2.21
CA GLU A 39 13.69 13.96 3.11
C GLU A 39 13.24 12.68 2.39
N SER A 40 13.25 11.56 3.12
CA SER A 40 12.72 10.30 2.59
C SER A 40 11.19 10.29 2.68
N VAL A 41 10.54 10.03 1.57
CA VAL A 41 9.08 10.08 1.43
C VAL A 41 8.54 8.80 0.79
N THR A 42 7.57 8.16 1.44
CA THR A 42 6.76 7.12 0.80
C THR A 42 5.71 7.79 -0.07
N LYS A 43 5.73 7.54 -1.37
CA LYS A 43 4.74 8.03 -2.33
C LYS A 43 3.85 6.88 -2.81
N VAL A 44 2.67 7.24 -3.31
CA VAL A 44 1.75 6.34 -3.98
C VAL A 44 1.35 6.90 -5.34
N LYS A 45 1.37 6.02 -6.34
CA LYS A 45 1.00 6.34 -7.71
C LYS A 45 -0.15 5.45 -8.17
N TYR A 46 -1.13 6.07 -8.82
CA TYR A 46 -2.21 5.39 -9.52
C TYR A 46 -2.50 6.14 -10.81
N GLN A 47 -2.46 5.43 -11.95
CA GLN A 47 -2.49 6.04 -13.28
C GLN A 47 -1.39 7.13 -13.41
N ASP A 48 -1.77 8.37 -13.73
CA ASP A 48 -0.87 9.52 -13.85
C ASP A 48 -0.84 10.40 -12.58
N LYS A 49 -1.58 10.01 -11.54
CA LYS A 49 -1.62 10.73 -10.26
C LYS A 49 -0.57 10.17 -9.31
N THR A 50 0.22 11.06 -8.71
CA THR A 50 1.18 10.74 -7.65
C THR A 50 0.86 11.57 -6.42
N ARG A 51 0.95 10.96 -5.23
CA ARG A 51 0.65 11.57 -3.93
C ARG A 51 1.70 11.15 -2.91
N ASP A 52 2.07 12.09 -2.05
CA ASP A 52 2.99 11.85 -0.95
C ASP A 52 2.18 11.34 0.24
N LEU A 53 2.57 10.19 0.79
CA LEU A 53 1.87 9.57 1.92
C LEU A 53 2.59 9.85 3.23
N ILE A 54 3.85 9.40 3.35
CA ILE A 54 4.57 9.41 4.62
C ILE A 54 5.89 10.15 4.44
N GLU A 55 6.03 11.28 5.10
CA GLU A 55 7.31 11.97 5.27
C GLU A 55 8.04 11.41 6.51
N TRP A 56 9.20 10.79 6.31
CA TRP A 56 9.90 10.05 7.36
C TRP A 56 10.77 10.95 8.23
N LYS A 57 10.18 11.79 9.10
CA LYS A 57 10.95 12.80 9.86
C LYS A 57 11.53 12.34 11.21
N ARG A 58 10.88 11.41 11.91
CA ARG A 58 11.28 11.04 13.30
C ARG A 58 12.70 10.45 13.35
N THR A 59 13.59 11.00 14.18
CA THR A 59 14.98 10.53 14.31
C THR A 59 15.24 9.64 15.53
N ASN A 60 14.25 9.43 16.41
CA ASN A 60 14.37 8.61 17.62
C ASN A 60 14.83 7.16 17.35
N PHE A 61 14.54 6.65 16.14
CA PHE A 61 14.90 5.31 15.70
C PHE A 61 16.34 5.19 15.15
N VAL A 62 17.05 6.31 14.96
CA VAL A 62 18.42 6.33 14.40
C VAL A 62 19.39 5.54 15.29
N LYS A 63 19.32 5.71 16.62
CA LYS A 63 20.17 4.96 17.57
C LYS A 63 19.93 3.45 17.53
N ALA A 64 18.74 3.03 17.14
CA ALA A 64 18.39 1.62 16.94
C ALA A 64 18.74 1.11 15.53
N GLY A 65 19.41 1.92 14.70
CA GLY A 65 19.79 1.55 13.33
C GLY A 65 18.68 1.73 12.30
N PHE A 66 17.59 2.41 12.63
CA PHE A 66 16.44 2.65 11.75
C PHE A 66 16.27 4.15 11.43
N PRO A 67 17.19 4.77 10.66
CA PRO A 67 17.03 6.15 10.21
C PRO A 67 15.83 6.32 9.27
N PRO A 68 15.33 7.56 9.06
CA PRO A 68 14.33 7.91 8.05
C PRO A 68 14.35 7.10 6.76
N GLN A 69 15.49 7.11 6.06
CA GLN A 69 15.64 6.47 4.77
C GLN A 69 15.44 4.95 4.84
N ARG A 70 16.04 4.30 5.83
CA ARG A 70 15.87 2.85 6.02
C ARG A 70 14.41 2.50 6.31
N ARG A 71 13.73 3.27 7.16
CA ARG A 71 12.31 3.03 7.46
C ARG A 71 11.44 3.18 6.22
N CYS A 72 11.68 4.20 5.41
CA CYS A 72 11.03 4.35 4.11
C CYS A 72 11.26 3.14 3.21
N GLN A 73 12.52 2.68 3.11
CA GLN A 73 12.90 1.52 2.28
C GLN A 73 12.30 0.19 2.78
N GLU A 74 12.09 0.03 4.09
CA GLU A 74 11.51 -1.20 4.65
C GLU A 74 9.98 -1.20 4.68
N VAL A 75 9.36 -0.04 4.93
CA VAL A 75 7.90 0.08 5.07
C VAL A 75 7.20 0.16 3.72
N THR A 76 7.78 0.86 2.74
CA THR A 76 7.18 1.00 1.40
C THR A 76 6.92 -0.37 0.72
N PRO A 77 7.85 -1.34 0.68
CA PRO A 77 7.58 -2.64 0.09
C PRO A 77 6.53 -3.46 0.86
N LYS A 78 6.45 -3.28 2.19
CA LYS A 78 5.42 -3.93 3.01
C LYS A 78 4.03 -3.38 2.66
N LEU A 79 3.91 -2.07 2.42
CA LEU A 79 2.68 -1.47 1.92
C LEU A 79 2.30 -2.00 0.54
N GLN A 80 3.26 -2.09 -0.39
CA GLN A 80 2.99 -2.68 -1.70
C GLN A 80 2.51 -4.12 -1.59
N THR A 81 3.20 -4.95 -0.79
CA THR A 81 2.84 -6.36 -0.59
C THR A 81 1.46 -6.50 0.02
N ALA A 82 1.14 -5.68 1.03
CA ALA A 82 -0.17 -5.65 1.68
C ALA A 82 -1.28 -5.20 0.72
N TYR A 83 -1.00 -4.26 -0.18
CA TYR A 83 -1.94 -3.85 -1.22
C TYR A 83 -2.16 -4.99 -2.23
N ASP A 84 -1.06 -5.56 -2.75
CA ASP A 84 -1.08 -6.60 -3.78
C ASP A 84 -1.82 -7.86 -3.35
N ASN A 85 -1.73 -8.22 -2.07
CA ASN A 85 -2.44 -9.37 -1.51
C ASN A 85 -3.81 -9.02 -0.90
N GLY A 86 -4.25 -7.76 -1.00
CA GLY A 86 -5.53 -7.28 -0.50
C GLY A 86 -5.67 -7.18 1.03
N SER A 87 -4.58 -7.31 1.79
CA SER A 87 -4.59 -7.22 3.26
C SER A 87 -4.48 -5.78 3.78
N LEU A 88 -4.06 -4.81 2.96
CA LEU A 88 -3.96 -3.40 3.36
C LEU A 88 -5.31 -2.81 3.78
N LYS A 89 -6.43 -3.41 3.34
CA LYS A 89 -7.81 -2.96 3.61
C LYS A 89 -8.13 -2.79 5.10
N ASP A 90 -7.49 -3.57 5.97
CA ASP A 90 -7.76 -3.59 7.40
C ASP A 90 -6.45 -3.57 8.18
N LEU A 91 -6.26 -2.52 8.97
CA LEU A 91 -5.11 -2.32 9.83
C LEU A 91 -5.51 -2.41 11.30
N THR A 92 -4.60 -2.92 12.11
CA THR A 92 -4.71 -2.94 13.58
C THR A 92 -3.33 -2.67 14.17
N TRP A 93 -3.21 -2.78 15.48
CA TRP A 93 -1.94 -2.81 16.17
C TRP A 93 -1.81 -4.08 17.02
N GLY A 94 -0.57 -4.46 17.31
CA GLY A 94 -0.22 -5.58 18.15
C GLY A 94 1.21 -5.46 18.65
N TYR A 95 1.79 -6.58 19.06
CA TYR A 95 3.18 -6.67 19.47
C TYR A 95 3.96 -7.51 18.46
N SER A 96 5.17 -7.06 18.12
CA SER A 96 6.14 -7.83 17.33
C SER A 96 7.42 -8.03 18.11
N GLU A 97 8.03 -9.20 17.97
CA GLU A 97 9.32 -9.50 18.58
C GLU A 97 10.43 -8.62 17.98
N ALA A 98 11.43 -8.29 18.79
CA ALA A 98 12.61 -7.57 18.33
C ALA A 98 13.50 -8.50 17.49
N GLU A 99 14.01 -7.99 16.37
CA GLU A 99 14.93 -8.74 15.49
C GLU A 99 16.15 -9.33 16.22
N ASN A 100 16.65 -8.62 17.23
CA ASN A 100 17.87 -8.97 17.96
C ASN A 100 17.63 -9.45 19.40
N ASP A 101 16.38 -9.51 19.86
CA ASP A 101 16.06 -9.96 21.22
C ASP A 101 14.63 -10.54 21.30
N PRO A 102 14.48 -11.89 21.30
CA PRO A 102 13.17 -12.53 21.34
C PRO A 102 12.42 -12.31 22.67
N ARG A 103 13.05 -11.73 23.69
CA ARG A 103 12.39 -11.37 24.95
C ARG A 103 11.79 -9.96 24.92
N LYS A 104 12.10 -9.18 23.89
CA LYS A 104 11.63 -7.81 23.75
C LYS A 104 10.55 -7.73 22.68
N ASN A 105 9.42 -7.16 23.07
CA ASN A 105 8.30 -6.90 22.17
C ASN A 105 8.15 -5.41 21.94
N PHE A 106 7.82 -5.03 20.70
CA PHE A 106 7.52 -3.65 20.33
C PHE A 106 6.06 -3.53 19.91
N LYS A 107 5.44 -2.42 20.30
CA LYS A 107 4.14 -2.01 19.75
C LYS A 107 4.30 -1.79 18.25
N SER A 108 3.35 -2.28 17.47
CA SER A 108 3.49 -2.36 16.02
C SER A 108 2.15 -2.23 15.32
N LEU A 109 2.11 -1.51 14.20
CA LEU A 109 0.98 -1.43 13.28
C LEU A 109 1.10 -2.54 12.23
N CYS A 110 -0.03 -3.17 11.90
CA CYS A 110 -0.04 -4.34 11.04
C CYS A 110 -1.38 -4.54 10.33
N THR A 111 -1.36 -5.35 9.28
CA THR A 111 -2.59 -5.80 8.64
C THR A 111 -3.32 -6.83 9.50
N THR A 112 -4.63 -6.93 9.35
CA THR A 112 -5.45 -7.90 10.07
C THR A 112 -6.57 -8.48 9.21
N THR A 113 -7.05 -9.66 9.59
CA THR A 113 -8.34 -10.21 9.13
C THR A 113 -9.40 -10.18 10.24
N GLY A 114 -9.13 -9.50 11.36
CA GLY A 114 -10.12 -9.16 12.38
C GLY A 114 -9.80 -9.58 13.81
N LYS A 115 -8.81 -10.46 14.06
CA LYS A 115 -8.43 -10.85 15.44
C LYS A 115 -6.96 -10.65 15.75
N ASN A 116 -6.07 -10.93 14.79
CA ASN A 116 -4.63 -10.95 15.01
C ASN A 116 -3.89 -9.99 14.08
N CYS A 117 -2.73 -9.54 14.57
CA CYS A 117 -1.71 -8.83 13.80
C CYS A 117 -1.00 -9.84 12.90
N HIS A 118 -1.13 -9.71 11.57
CA HIS A 118 -0.56 -10.69 10.62
C HIS A 118 0.74 -10.19 10.00
N THR A 119 0.66 -9.14 9.18
CA THR A 119 1.84 -8.56 8.53
C THR A 119 2.22 -7.27 9.22
N LEU A 120 3.37 -7.26 9.89
CA LEU A 120 3.97 -6.05 10.46
C LEU A 120 4.21 -5.03 9.34
N ILE A 121 3.66 -3.83 9.49
CA ILE A 121 3.93 -2.70 8.60
C ILE A 121 4.94 -1.77 9.24
N LEU A 122 4.68 -1.32 10.47
CA LEU A 122 5.47 -0.29 11.14
C LEU A 122 5.62 -0.60 12.64
N THR A 123 6.82 -0.43 13.17
CA THR A 123 7.10 -0.50 14.61
C THR A 123 7.02 0.88 15.25
N LEU A 124 6.43 0.96 16.44
CA LEU A 124 6.23 2.18 17.22
C LEU A 124 7.25 2.31 18.35
N LEU A 125 7.41 3.52 18.88
CA LEU A 125 8.17 3.72 20.11
C LEU A 125 7.39 3.18 21.31
N GLU A 126 8.12 2.87 22.38
CA GLU A 126 7.50 2.44 23.64
C GLU A 126 6.58 3.53 24.24
N SER A 127 6.90 4.80 24.02
CA SER A 127 6.09 5.95 24.46
C SER A 127 4.85 6.20 23.61
N ASP A 128 4.77 5.66 22.40
CA ASP A 128 3.70 5.97 21.46
C ASP A 128 2.38 5.30 21.89
N ASP A 129 1.26 6.02 21.75
CA ASP A 129 -0.07 5.40 21.89
C ASP A 129 -0.44 4.70 20.57
N PRO A 130 -0.66 3.38 20.58
CA PRO A 130 -0.85 2.63 19.35
C PRO A 130 -2.20 2.91 18.68
N ASN A 131 -3.23 3.36 19.41
CA ASN A 131 -4.50 3.75 18.80
C ASN A 131 -4.36 5.10 18.08
N VAL A 132 -3.66 6.06 18.69
CA VAL A 132 -3.40 7.37 18.08
C VAL A 132 -2.54 7.21 16.82
N GLU A 133 -1.46 6.43 16.88
CA GLU A 133 -0.59 6.18 15.73
C GLU A 133 -1.33 5.41 14.62
N LEU A 134 -2.15 4.40 14.96
CA LEU A 134 -2.96 3.68 13.97
C LEU A 134 -3.96 4.61 13.28
N ASN A 135 -4.61 5.51 14.03
CA ASN A 135 -5.54 6.49 13.47
C ASN A 135 -4.81 7.44 12.50
N ALA A 136 -3.68 7.99 12.92
CA ALA A 136 -2.89 8.91 12.09
C ALA A 136 -2.38 8.23 10.82
N PHE A 137 -1.85 7.01 10.94
CA PHE A 137 -1.37 6.22 9.82
C PHE A 137 -2.48 5.89 8.84
N THR A 138 -3.66 5.48 9.32
CA THR A 138 -4.81 5.16 8.47
C THR A 138 -5.39 6.42 7.81
N ALA A 139 -5.39 7.56 8.50
CA ALA A 139 -5.82 8.83 7.93
C ALA A 139 -4.96 9.21 6.72
N VAL A 140 -3.64 9.09 6.82
CA VAL A 140 -2.72 9.27 5.69
C VAL A 140 -3.08 8.36 4.52
N LEU A 141 -3.29 7.06 4.78
CA LEU A 141 -3.63 6.09 3.74
C LEU A 141 -5.02 6.27 3.13
N ASN A 142 -5.92 6.97 3.81
CA ASN A 142 -7.24 7.39 3.30
C ASN A 142 -7.21 8.80 2.68
N GLY A 143 -6.07 9.48 2.72
CA GLY A 143 -5.92 10.85 2.24
C GLY A 143 -6.49 11.90 3.20
N ASP A 144 -6.87 11.58 4.43
CA ASP A 144 -7.58 12.45 5.40
C ASP A 144 -6.67 13.44 6.17
N THR A 145 -5.63 13.98 5.54
CA THR A 145 -4.57 14.77 6.21
C THR A 145 -4.95 16.17 6.72
N GLU A 146 -6.18 16.65 6.47
CA GLU A 146 -6.61 18.04 6.78
C GLU A 146 -7.99 18.15 7.46
N GLY A 147 -8.62 17.04 7.84
CA GLY A 147 -9.96 17.03 8.44
C GLY A 147 -9.97 16.40 9.82
N ALA A 148 -10.92 16.80 10.68
CA ALA A 148 -11.21 16.12 11.94
C ALA A 148 -11.24 14.60 11.69
N PHE A 149 -10.31 13.86 12.31
CA PHE A 149 -10.13 12.42 12.16
C PHE A 149 -11.49 11.73 12.09
N GLN A 150 -11.87 11.22 10.91
CA GLN A 150 -13.13 10.51 10.79
C GLN A 150 -12.99 9.19 11.52
N GLN A 151 -13.41 9.16 12.79
CA GLN A 151 -13.54 7.95 13.60
C GLN A 151 -14.36 6.86 12.89
N LYS A 152 -15.11 7.18 11.83
CA LYS A 152 -15.85 6.21 11.01
C LYS A 152 -14.97 5.12 10.41
N SER A 153 -13.72 5.43 10.08
CA SER A 153 -12.81 4.44 9.49
C SER A 153 -12.26 3.46 10.52
N CYS A 154 -12.42 3.73 11.82
CA CYS A 154 -11.82 2.94 12.89
C CYS A 154 -12.86 2.50 13.92
N ALA A 155 -12.90 1.20 14.23
CA ALA A 155 -13.82 0.65 15.21
C ALA A 155 -13.10 -0.30 16.16
N VAL A 156 -13.45 -0.22 17.44
CA VAL A 156 -13.06 -1.24 18.42
C VAL A 156 -13.99 -2.43 18.24
N LYS A 157 -13.45 -3.57 17.80
CA LYS A 157 -14.18 -4.83 17.76
C LYS A 157 -14.19 -5.48 19.16
N PRO A 158 -15.22 -6.26 19.55
CA PRO A 158 -15.30 -6.88 20.87
C PRO A 158 -14.07 -7.77 21.16
N ARG A 159 -13.41 -7.53 22.30
CA ARG A 159 -12.21 -8.25 22.78
C ARG A 159 -10.99 -8.17 21.84
N SER A 160 -10.84 -7.08 21.10
CA SER A 160 -9.72 -6.87 20.20
C SER A 160 -9.26 -5.42 20.17
N ASN A 161 -8.07 -5.20 19.64
CA ASN A 161 -7.52 -3.86 19.41
C ASN A 161 -8.35 -3.07 18.38
N LEU A 162 -8.11 -1.76 18.35
CA LEU A 162 -8.68 -0.88 17.33
C LEU A 162 -8.36 -1.44 15.94
N THR A 163 -9.38 -1.51 15.08
CA THR A 163 -9.21 -1.88 13.68
C THR A 163 -9.66 -0.70 12.82
N CYS A 164 -8.82 -0.32 11.86
CA CYS A 164 -9.11 0.75 10.92
C CYS A 164 -9.15 0.21 9.50
N THR A 165 -10.10 0.70 8.70
CA THR A 165 -10.26 0.33 7.30
C THR A 165 -9.60 1.37 6.40
N VAL A 166 -8.88 0.89 5.40
CA VAL A 166 -8.16 1.68 4.40
C VAL A 166 -8.85 1.54 3.04
N ASP A 167 -9.08 2.69 2.41
CA ASP A 167 -9.44 2.85 1.02
C ASP A 167 -8.40 3.77 0.36
N ILE A 168 -7.35 3.15 -0.17
CA ILE A 168 -6.19 3.85 -0.73
C ILE A 168 -6.55 4.77 -1.90
N PHE A 169 -7.69 4.52 -2.58
CA PHE A 169 -8.10 5.33 -3.71
C PHE A 169 -8.58 6.73 -3.29
N LYS A 170 -9.00 6.91 -2.04
CA LYS A 170 -9.40 8.21 -1.50
C LYS A 170 -8.27 9.24 -1.53
N VAL A 171 -7.02 8.79 -1.45
CA VAL A 171 -5.83 9.64 -1.57
C VAL A 171 -5.79 10.41 -2.90
N PHE A 172 -6.41 9.88 -3.95
CA PHE A 172 -6.41 10.47 -5.30
C PHE A 172 -7.64 11.33 -5.63
N ASN A 173 -8.58 11.45 -4.69
CA ASN A 173 -9.83 12.20 -4.84
C ASN A 173 -9.76 13.63 -4.27
N LYS A 174 -8.61 14.02 -3.72
CA LYS A 174 -8.31 15.38 -3.28
C LYS A 174 -7.59 16.17 -4.37
#